data_AF-A0A3A8J3X6-F1
#
_entry.id   AF-A0A3A8J3X6-F1
#
_cell.length_a   1.000
_cell.length_b   1.000
_cell.length_c   1.000
_cell.angle_alpha   90.00
_cell.angle_beta   90.00
_cell.angle_gamma   90.00
#
_symmetry.space_group_name_H-M   'P 1'
#
loop_
_entity.id
_entity.type
_entity.pdbx_description
1 polymer ?
#
loop_
_entity_poly.entity_id
_entity_poly.type
_entity_poly.pdbx_seq_one_letter_code
_entity_poly.pdbx_strand_id
1 'polypeptide(L)'
;MSTLSPQQPLEEWRPVPGFDGWYEVSNLGRVRSWRRTGAPEVRRATPRLLRGTFTELGYHLVKLTHPVFGVMDVGTHQLVLAAFVSARPALMVVDHINSTPSDNRVENLRWVTAAENLRHAVSQGRVRGRVGPRSFSPLDEEKVRTIRRQRADGASLKTLMNRFGVSMTTISKIVHGLIWREVQP
;
A
#
# COMPACT_ATOMS: atom_id res chain seq x y z
N MET A 1 22.35 -37.93 1.90
CA MET A 1 22.44 -36.58 1.29
C MET A 1 21.84 -35.60 2.29
N SER A 2 22.69 -34.93 3.09
CA SER A 2 22.23 -34.00 4.12
C SER A 2 21.74 -32.70 3.46
N THR A 3 20.45 -32.42 3.61
CA THR A 3 19.85 -31.14 3.22
C THR A 3 20.43 -30.05 4.13
N LEU A 4 21.26 -29.17 3.57
CA LEU A 4 21.68 -27.95 4.24
C LEU A 4 20.45 -27.06 4.41
N SER A 5 19.96 -26.92 5.64
CA SER A 5 19.01 -25.87 5.99
C SER A 5 19.63 -24.52 5.63
N PRO A 6 18.91 -23.61 4.94
CA PRO A 6 19.45 -22.28 4.67
C PRO A 6 19.75 -21.60 6.02
N GLN A 7 21.02 -21.23 6.22
CA GLN A 7 21.43 -20.46 7.39
C GLN A 7 20.60 -19.18 7.41
N GLN A 8 19.83 -18.99 8.47
CA GLN A 8 19.05 -17.77 8.66
C GLN A 8 20.03 -16.58 8.64
N PRO A 9 19.70 -15.47 7.94
CA PRO A 9 20.58 -14.32 7.92
C PRO A 9 20.83 -13.82 9.35
N LEU A 10 22.11 -13.52 9.65
CA LEU A 10 22.48 -12.94 10.93
C LEU A 10 21.70 -11.64 11.14
N GLU A 11 21.19 -11.43 12.35
CA GLU A 11 20.49 -10.19 12.65
C GLU A 11 21.49 -9.03 12.77
N GLU A 12 21.30 -8.04 11.91
CA GLU A 12 22.02 -6.77 11.92
C GLU A 12 21.11 -5.69 12.51
N TRP A 13 21.66 -4.79 13.33
CA TRP A 13 20.96 -3.66 13.92
C TRP A 13 21.55 -2.35 13.42
N ARG A 14 20.70 -1.41 13.00
CA ARG A 14 21.11 -0.07 12.55
C ARG A 14 20.36 1.03 13.28
N PRO A 15 20.97 2.22 13.48
CA PRO A 15 20.27 3.38 14.01
C PRO A 15 19.08 3.76 13.15
N VAL A 16 17.98 4.19 13.78
CA VAL A 16 16.84 4.74 13.06
C VAL A 16 17.16 6.19 12.65
N PRO A 17 17.18 6.53 11.33
CA PRO A 17 17.46 7.89 10.88
C PRO A 17 16.44 8.90 11.44
N GLY A 18 16.92 10.06 11.89
CA GLY A 18 16.07 11.14 12.42
C GLY A 18 15.68 11.03 13.90
N PHE A 19 16.23 10.05 14.64
CA PHE A 19 15.91 9.88 16.07
C PHE A 19 17.16 9.91 16.98
N ASP A 20 18.20 10.64 16.58
CA ASP A 20 19.41 10.94 17.37
C ASP A 20 20.09 9.70 18.00
N GLY A 21 19.97 8.55 17.34
CA GLY A 21 20.51 7.27 17.81
C GLY A 21 19.76 6.65 19.01
N TRP A 22 18.63 7.19 19.46
CA TRP A 22 17.89 6.64 20.62
C TRP A 22 17.17 5.31 20.34
N TYR A 23 17.10 4.92 19.07
CA TYR A 23 16.44 3.71 18.61
C TYR A 23 17.27 3.04 17.52
N GLU A 24 17.16 1.73 17.47
CA GLU A 24 17.70 0.91 16.39
C GLU A 24 16.62 -0.02 15.87
N VAL A 25 16.74 -0.37 14.60
CA VAL A 25 15.88 -1.33 13.90
C VAL A 25 16.75 -2.43 13.31
N SER A 26 16.26 -3.66 13.33
CA SER A 26 16.97 -4.80 12.75
C SER A 26 16.53 -5.13 11.33
N ASN A 27 17.40 -5.80 10.58
CA ASN A 27 17.07 -6.34 9.25
C ASN A 27 15.92 -7.38 9.30
N LEU A 28 15.61 -7.91 10.49
CA LEU A 28 14.48 -8.81 10.74
C LEU A 28 13.20 -8.09 11.21
N GLY A 29 13.19 -6.76 11.23
CA GLY A 29 12.00 -5.98 11.57
C GLY A 29 11.73 -5.88 13.07
N ARG A 30 12.73 -6.02 13.93
CA ARG A 30 12.61 -5.70 15.36
C ARG A 30 13.09 -4.29 15.65
N VAL A 31 12.49 -3.63 16.64
CA VAL A 31 12.87 -2.27 17.05
C VAL A 31 13.24 -2.27 18.52
N ARG A 32 14.33 -1.59 18.87
CA ARG A 32 14.80 -1.46 20.25
C ARG A 32 15.09 -0.01 20.60
N SER A 33 14.94 0.31 21.89
CA SER A 33 15.16 1.65 22.42
C SER A 33 16.25 1.67 23.47
N TRP A 34 17.09 2.70 23.38
CA TRP A 34 18.09 3.06 24.38
C TRP A 34 17.60 4.08 25.39
N ARG A 35 16.37 4.61 25.24
CA ARG A 35 15.80 5.61 26.15
C ARG A 35 15.39 5.01 27.50
N ARG A 36 15.61 5.76 28.57
CA ARG A 36 15.14 5.42 29.92
C ARG A 36 13.87 6.20 30.27
N THR A 37 12.89 5.52 30.86
CA THR A 37 11.68 6.17 31.39
C THR A 37 12.06 7.05 32.58
N GLY A 38 11.61 8.31 32.60
CA GLY A 38 11.90 9.26 33.68
C GLY A 38 13.31 9.87 33.69
N ALA A 39 14.18 9.50 32.74
CA ALA A 39 15.52 10.08 32.56
C ALA A 39 15.90 10.08 31.06
N PRO A 40 15.24 10.91 30.23
CA PRO A 40 15.35 10.87 28.77
C PRO A 40 16.74 11.23 28.23
N GLU A 41 17.53 11.97 29.03
CA GLU A 41 18.92 12.39 28.74
C GLU A 41 19.92 11.22 28.83
N VAL A 42 19.56 10.13 29.53
CA VAL A 42 20.48 9.04 29.87
C VAL A 42 20.17 7.78 29.06
N ARG A 43 21.17 7.29 28.32
CA ARG A 43 21.10 6.00 27.62
C ARG A 43 21.08 4.83 28.60
N ARG A 44 20.29 3.81 28.27
CA ARG A 44 20.35 2.49 28.93
C ARG A 44 21.68 1.80 28.62
N ALA A 45 22.18 1.01 29.56
CA ALA A 45 23.30 0.11 29.33
C ALA A 45 22.93 -1.02 28.35
N THR A 46 21.69 -1.51 28.41
CA THR A 46 21.14 -2.52 27.51
C THR A 46 19.86 -2.02 26.83
N PRO A 47 19.71 -2.20 25.51
CA PRO A 47 18.54 -1.70 24.80
C PRO A 47 17.32 -2.57 25.13
N ARG A 48 16.15 -1.93 25.19
CA ARG A 48 14.87 -2.62 25.40
C ARG A 48 14.18 -2.84 24.07
N LEU A 49 13.81 -4.08 23.75
CA LEU A 49 12.91 -4.37 22.62
C LEU A 49 11.56 -3.69 22.84
N LEU A 50 11.08 -2.98 21.81
CA LEU A 50 9.78 -2.34 21.84
C LEU A 50 8.70 -3.35 21.43
N ARG A 51 7.67 -3.50 22.26
CA ARG A 51 6.45 -4.22 21.91
C ARG A 51 5.54 -3.23 21.18
N GLY A 52 5.50 -3.34 19.86
CA GLY A 52 4.61 -2.53 19.02
C GLY A 52 3.16 -3.00 19.08
N THR A 53 2.33 -2.42 18.24
CA THR A 53 0.94 -2.82 18.00
C THR A 53 0.76 -3.14 16.52
N PHE A 54 -0.36 -3.78 16.17
CA PHE A 54 -0.74 -4.03 14.78
C PHE A 54 -1.99 -3.24 14.45
N THR A 55 -2.04 -2.67 13.25
CA THR A 55 -3.29 -2.10 12.71
C THR A 55 -4.27 -3.22 12.34
N GLU A 56 -5.53 -2.88 12.09
CA GLU A 56 -6.53 -3.84 11.55
C GLU A 56 -6.08 -4.48 10.23
N LEU A 57 -5.25 -3.76 9.45
CA LEU A 57 -4.66 -4.24 8.21
C LEU A 57 -3.35 -5.03 8.42
N GLY A 58 -2.94 -5.28 9.66
CA GLY A 58 -1.77 -6.11 10.01
C GLY A 58 -0.41 -5.39 9.97
N TYR A 59 -0.37 -4.07 9.80
CA TYR A 59 0.91 -3.34 9.82
C TYR A 59 1.41 -3.17 11.26
N HIS A 60 2.67 -3.56 11.50
CA HIS A 60 3.32 -3.39 12.81
C HIS A 60 3.78 -1.94 13.02
N LEU A 61 3.29 -1.31 14.10
CA LEU A 61 3.60 0.05 14.52
C LEU A 61 4.36 0.06 15.83
N VAL A 62 5.29 0.99 16.01
CA VAL A 62 5.99 1.23 17.27
C VAL A 62 5.89 2.70 17.66
N LYS A 63 5.77 2.98 18.96
CA LYS A 63 5.83 4.35 19.50
C LYS A 63 7.28 4.79 19.67
N LEU A 64 7.67 5.85 18.95
CA LEU A 64 8.98 6.50 19.07
C LEU A 64 8.80 7.97 19.49
N THR A 65 9.81 8.53 20.13
CA THR A 65 9.86 9.95 20.48
C THR A 65 10.83 10.65 19.52
N HIS A 66 10.29 11.42 18.59
CA HIS A 66 11.03 12.26 17.66
C HIS A 66 11.46 13.55 18.38
N PRO A 67 12.69 14.06 18.15
CA PRO A 67 13.19 15.28 18.81
C PRO A 67 12.32 16.51 18.56
N VAL A 68 11.74 16.63 17.37
CA VAL A 68 10.93 17.79 16.97
C VAL A 68 9.41 17.58 17.13
N PHE A 69 8.92 16.35 16.92
CA PHE A 69 7.48 16.08 16.80
C PHE A 69 6.89 15.36 18.02
N GLY A 70 7.71 15.07 19.02
CA GLY A 70 7.28 14.33 20.21
C GLY A 70 6.99 12.86 19.92
N VAL A 71 6.04 12.28 20.67
CA VAL A 71 5.70 10.85 20.56
C VAL A 71 4.82 10.59 19.34
N MET A 72 5.20 9.61 18.52
CA MET A 72 4.48 9.22 17.32
C MET A 72 4.48 7.71 17.11
N ASP A 73 3.41 7.19 16.50
CA ASP A 73 3.36 5.83 15.98
C ASP A 73 4.03 5.78 14.60
N VAL A 74 5.00 4.88 14.43
CA VAL A 74 5.74 4.72 13.17
C VAL A 74 5.69 3.28 12.69
N GLY A 75 5.48 3.09 11.38
CA GLY A 75 5.46 1.77 10.76
C GLY A 75 6.85 1.13 10.77
N THR A 76 6.95 -0.08 11.31
CA THR A 76 8.23 -0.81 11.41
C THR A 76 8.86 -1.03 10.04
N HIS A 77 8.05 -1.37 9.03
CA HIS A 77 8.47 -1.48 7.64
C HIS A 77 9.17 -0.22 7.11
N GLN A 78 8.72 0.98 7.53
CA GLN A 78 9.33 2.24 7.12
C GLN A 78 10.70 2.44 7.77
N LEU A 79 10.81 2.09 9.07
CA LEU A 79 12.06 2.17 9.81
C LEU A 79 13.12 1.25 9.19
N VAL A 80 12.73 0.02 8.86
CA VAL A 80 13.63 -0.97 8.25
C VAL A 80 14.16 -0.44 6.91
N LEU A 81 13.29 0.00 5.99
CA LEU A 81 13.76 0.54 4.72
C LEU A 81 14.59 1.82 4.88
N ALA A 82 14.22 2.70 5.80
CA ALA A 82 14.97 3.91 6.08
C ALA A 82 16.41 3.61 6.54
N ALA A 83 16.60 2.58 7.36
CA ALA A 83 17.90 2.24 7.94
C ALA A 83 18.77 1.34 7.04
N PHE A 84 18.16 0.43 6.28
CA PHE A 84 18.90 -0.58 5.50
C PHE A 84 19.00 -0.28 4.01
N VAL A 85 18.08 0.50 3.45
CA VAL A 85 18.04 0.80 2.00
C VAL A 85 18.35 2.26 1.75
N SER A 86 17.46 3.16 2.14
CA SER A 86 17.62 4.61 1.98
C SER A 86 16.53 5.34 2.75
N ALA A 87 16.76 6.63 3.02
CA ALA A 87 15.68 7.55 3.34
C ALA A 87 14.56 7.43 2.29
N ARG A 88 13.31 7.63 2.73
CA ARG A 88 12.13 7.51 1.87
C ARG A 88 12.25 8.48 0.68
N PRO A 89 12.32 8.00 -0.57
CA PRO A 89 12.29 8.88 -1.72
C PRO A 89 10.93 9.59 -1.83
N ALA A 90 10.93 10.78 -2.44
CA ALA A 90 9.71 11.56 -2.61
C ALA A 90 8.63 10.74 -3.34
N LEU A 91 7.37 10.85 -2.86
CA LEU A 91 6.19 10.19 -3.44
C LEU A 91 6.22 8.65 -3.48
N MET A 92 7.22 8.00 -2.89
CA MET A 92 7.27 6.54 -2.77
C MET A 92 6.55 6.03 -1.53
N VAL A 93 6.09 4.79 -1.58
CA VAL A 93 5.45 4.04 -0.50
C VAL A 93 6.20 2.73 -0.28
N VAL A 94 6.00 2.11 0.88
CA VAL A 94 6.54 0.78 1.14
C VAL A 94 5.61 -0.27 0.56
N ASP A 95 6.20 -1.24 -0.14
CA ASP A 95 5.52 -2.45 -0.59
C ASP A 95 6.15 -3.67 0.08
N HIS A 96 5.28 -4.55 0.57
CA HIS A 96 5.64 -5.87 1.08
C HIS A 96 5.57 -6.86 -0.09
N ILE A 97 6.72 -7.41 -0.50
CA ILE A 97 6.86 -8.24 -1.69
C ILE A 97 5.96 -9.49 -1.59
N ASN A 98 5.90 -10.12 -0.41
CA ASN A 98 5.01 -11.26 -0.16
C ASN A 98 3.57 -10.86 0.23
N SER A 99 3.22 -9.57 0.14
CA SER A 99 1.91 -9.04 0.54
C SER A 99 1.48 -9.34 1.99
N THR A 100 2.44 -9.61 2.89
CA THR A 100 2.20 -9.88 4.31
C THR A 100 2.67 -8.68 5.15
N PRO A 101 1.76 -7.80 5.64
CA PRO A 101 2.14 -6.54 6.31
C PRO A 101 2.90 -6.70 7.63
N SER A 102 2.83 -7.89 8.24
CA SER A 102 3.54 -8.23 9.48
C SER A 102 4.99 -8.71 9.23
N ASP A 103 5.33 -9.10 8.01
CA ASP A 103 6.69 -9.53 7.64
C ASP A 103 7.55 -8.32 7.28
N ASN A 104 8.22 -7.76 8.29
CA ASN A 104 9.02 -6.55 8.18
C ASN A 104 10.51 -6.83 7.93
N ARG A 105 10.88 -8.03 7.45
CA ARG A 105 12.27 -8.31 7.07
C ARG A 105 12.68 -7.43 5.89
N VAL A 106 13.91 -6.90 5.91
CA VAL A 106 14.39 -5.97 4.87
C VAL A 106 14.28 -6.56 3.46
N GLU A 107 14.56 -7.86 3.32
CA GLU A 107 14.49 -8.59 2.04
C GLU A 107 13.07 -8.69 1.47
N ASN A 108 12.04 -8.48 2.30
CA ASN A 108 10.63 -8.48 1.91
C ASN A 108 10.07 -7.08 1.63
N LEU A 109 10.88 -6.02 1.80
CA LEU A 109 10.42 -4.64 1.69
C LEU A 109 11.09 -3.94 0.53
N ARG A 110 10.36 -3.03 -0.13
CA ARG A 110 10.93 -2.12 -1.13
C ARG A 110 10.18 -0.79 -1.18
N TRP A 111 10.91 0.26 -1.58
CA TRP A 111 10.29 1.50 -2.00
C TRP A 111 9.72 1.34 -3.40
N VAL A 112 8.47 1.73 -3.59
CA VAL A 112 7.79 1.73 -4.88
C VAL A 112 6.96 3.00 -5.04
N THR A 113 6.63 3.36 -6.26
CA THR A 113 5.60 4.36 -6.53
C THR A 113 4.21 3.84 -6.16
N ALA A 114 3.26 4.74 -5.93
CA ALA A 114 1.87 4.34 -5.68
C ALA A 114 1.27 3.52 -6.84
N ALA A 115 1.66 3.83 -8.09
CA ALA A 115 1.21 3.09 -9.27
C ALA A 115 1.77 1.65 -9.30
N GLU A 116 3.03 1.46 -8.94
CA GLU A 116 3.64 0.12 -8.82
C GLU A 116 3.02 -0.69 -7.69
N ASN A 117 2.79 -0.08 -6.52
CA ASN A 117 2.14 -0.75 -5.40
C ASN A 117 0.72 -1.19 -5.78
N LEU A 118 -0.04 -0.34 -6.49
CA LEU A 118 -1.36 -0.70 -7.00
C LEU A 118 -1.27 -1.87 -7.99
N ARG A 119 -0.35 -1.83 -8.98
CA ARG A 119 -0.16 -2.94 -9.93
C ARG A 119 0.17 -4.24 -9.20
N HIS A 120 1.03 -4.20 -8.20
CA HIS A 120 1.35 -5.36 -7.39
C HIS A 120 0.13 -5.85 -6.58
N ALA A 121 -0.65 -4.95 -5.98
CA ALA A 121 -1.88 -5.32 -5.30
C ALA A 121 -2.90 -6.00 -6.24
N VAL A 122 -3.00 -5.54 -7.49
CA VAL A 122 -3.85 -6.16 -8.51
C VAL A 122 -3.34 -7.55 -8.89
N SER A 123 -2.04 -7.72 -9.12
CA SER A 123 -1.47 -9.03 -9.46
C SER A 123 -1.62 -10.06 -8.33
N GLN A 124 -1.70 -9.58 -7.09
CA GLN A 124 -1.93 -10.40 -5.90
C GLN A 124 -3.43 -10.56 -5.56
N GLY A 125 -4.34 -10.06 -6.40
CA GLY A 125 -5.79 -10.18 -6.17
C GLY A 125 -6.31 -9.39 -4.96
N ARG A 126 -5.55 -8.40 -4.46
CA ARG A 126 -5.88 -7.61 -3.27
C ARG A 126 -6.80 -6.44 -3.54
N VAL A 127 -7.04 -6.11 -4.82
CA VAL A 127 -7.96 -5.03 -5.21
C VAL A 127 -9.33 -5.62 -5.51
N ARG A 128 -10.35 -5.14 -4.79
CA ARG A 128 -11.75 -5.49 -5.05
C ARG A 128 -12.32 -4.57 -6.12
N GLY A 129 -13.07 -5.14 -7.06
CA GLY A 129 -13.72 -4.39 -8.14
C GLY A 129 -12.82 -4.17 -9.36
N ARG A 130 -13.34 -3.42 -10.34
CA ARG A 130 -12.60 -3.10 -11.58
C ARG A 130 -11.50 -2.07 -11.28
N VAL A 131 -10.34 -2.26 -11.90
CA VAL A 131 -9.20 -1.34 -11.79
C VAL A 131 -9.18 -0.44 -13.01
N GLY A 132 -8.92 0.86 -12.80
CA GLY A 132 -8.73 1.82 -13.87
C GLY A 132 -9.79 2.91 -13.92
N PRO A 133 -9.75 3.77 -14.96
CA PRO A 133 -10.78 4.79 -15.15
C PRO A 133 -12.13 4.07 -15.24
N ARG A 134 -13.12 4.57 -14.50
CA ARG A 134 -14.49 4.00 -14.45
C ARG A 134 -14.62 2.73 -13.60
N SER A 135 -13.69 2.47 -12.67
CA SER A 135 -13.81 1.44 -11.62
C SER A 135 -15.12 1.52 -10.83
N PHE A 136 -15.61 2.74 -10.59
CA PHE A 136 -16.88 3.03 -9.91
C PHE A 136 -18.07 3.20 -10.87
N SER A 137 -17.87 3.03 -12.18
CA SER A 137 -18.99 3.17 -13.12
C SER A 137 -19.95 1.99 -12.99
N PRO A 138 -21.27 2.24 -12.95
CA PRO A 138 -22.26 1.16 -13.02
C PRO A 138 -22.25 0.45 -14.38
N LEU A 139 -21.57 1.03 -15.37
CA LEU A 139 -21.41 0.50 -16.71
C LEU A 139 -20.06 -0.20 -16.87
N ASP A 140 -20.04 -1.18 -17.76
CA ASP A 140 -18.86 -1.81 -18.32
C ASP A 140 -18.94 -1.89 -19.82
N GLU A 141 -17.87 -2.41 -20.43
CA GLU A 141 -17.78 -2.55 -21.87
C GLU A 141 -18.95 -3.36 -22.44
N GLU A 142 -19.39 -4.44 -21.79
CA GLU A 142 -20.51 -5.24 -22.27
C GLU A 142 -21.84 -4.47 -22.25
N LYS A 143 -22.14 -3.76 -21.15
CA LYS A 143 -23.31 -2.88 -21.10
C LYS A 143 -23.22 -1.76 -22.13
N VAL A 144 -22.03 -1.21 -22.38
CA VAL A 144 -21.81 -0.17 -23.38
C VAL A 144 -22.03 -0.70 -24.80
N ARG A 145 -21.51 -1.88 -25.14
CA ARG A 145 -21.80 -2.58 -26.40
C ARG A 145 -23.30 -2.77 -26.57
N THR A 146 -23.97 -3.22 -25.51
CA THR A 146 -25.42 -3.45 -25.49
C THR A 146 -26.21 -2.16 -25.72
N ILE A 147 -25.82 -1.04 -25.07
CA ILE A 147 -26.45 0.28 -25.26
C ILE A 147 -26.34 0.72 -26.72
N ARG A 148 -25.17 0.58 -27.34
CA ARG A 148 -24.95 0.98 -28.74
C ARG A 148 -25.74 0.12 -29.71
N ARG A 149 -25.74 -1.20 -29.52
CA ARG A 149 -26.53 -2.14 -30.33
C ARG A 149 -28.02 -1.83 -30.26
N GLN A 150 -28.58 -1.76 -29.05
CA GLN A 150 -30.01 -1.45 -28.88
C GLN A 150 -30.39 -0.08 -29.45
N ARG A 151 -29.48 0.90 -29.38
CA ARG A 151 -29.72 2.19 -30.02
C ARG A 151 -29.75 2.09 -31.55
N ALA A 152 -28.87 1.30 -32.15
CA ALA A 152 -28.87 1.02 -33.59
C ALA A 152 -30.16 0.29 -34.01
N ASP A 153 -30.68 -0.59 -33.16
CA ASP A 153 -31.96 -1.30 -33.34
C ASP A 153 -33.21 -0.41 -33.08
N GLY A 154 -33.03 0.90 -32.90
CA GLY A 154 -34.12 1.87 -32.79
C GLY A 154 -34.60 2.18 -31.38
N ALA A 155 -33.99 1.63 -30.32
CA ALA A 155 -34.38 1.94 -28.95
C ALA A 155 -34.24 3.45 -28.66
N SER A 156 -35.23 4.02 -27.97
CA SER A 156 -35.18 5.41 -27.54
C SER A 156 -34.10 5.59 -26.47
N LEU A 157 -33.48 6.77 -26.42
CA LEU A 157 -32.51 7.07 -25.36
C LEU A 157 -33.15 6.93 -23.96
N LYS A 158 -34.45 7.28 -23.82
CA LYS A 158 -35.20 7.22 -22.55
C LYS A 158 -35.37 5.78 -22.06
N THR A 159 -35.61 4.85 -22.97
CA THR A 159 -35.67 3.42 -22.66
C THR A 159 -34.33 2.91 -22.13
N LEU A 160 -33.22 3.30 -22.77
CA LEU A 160 -31.87 2.91 -22.36
C LEU A 160 -31.48 3.52 -21.01
N MET A 161 -31.84 4.78 -20.77
CA MET A 161 -31.65 5.46 -19.48
C MET A 161 -32.29 4.68 -18.33
N ASN A 162 -33.58 4.34 -18.47
CA ASN A 162 -34.32 3.58 -17.46
C ASN A 162 -33.73 2.18 -17.25
N ARG A 163 -33.36 1.50 -18.33
CA ARG A 163 -32.83 0.13 -18.27
C ARG A 163 -31.47 0.03 -17.58
N PHE A 164 -30.57 0.96 -17.87
CA PHE A 164 -29.18 0.91 -17.38
C PHE A 164 -28.94 1.78 -16.14
N GLY A 165 -29.95 2.53 -15.68
CA GLY A 165 -29.87 3.32 -14.44
C GLY A 165 -28.84 4.45 -14.51
N VAL A 166 -28.63 5.04 -15.68
CA VAL A 166 -27.68 6.15 -15.89
C VAL A 166 -28.39 7.34 -16.54
N SER A 167 -27.80 8.54 -16.43
CA SER A 167 -28.44 9.74 -16.96
C SER A 167 -28.60 9.72 -18.49
N MET A 168 -29.63 10.41 -18.97
CA MET A 168 -29.93 10.67 -20.37
C MET A 168 -28.69 11.15 -21.15
N THR A 169 -27.96 12.11 -20.57
CA THR A 169 -26.71 12.66 -21.12
C THR A 169 -25.62 11.61 -21.22
N THR A 170 -25.52 10.70 -20.25
CA THR A 170 -24.54 9.59 -20.27
C THR A 170 -24.83 8.64 -21.43
N ILE A 171 -26.10 8.24 -21.60
CA ILE A 171 -26.52 7.42 -22.75
C ILE A 171 -26.18 8.12 -24.07
N SER A 172 -26.55 9.39 -24.21
CA SER A 172 -26.25 10.16 -25.43
C SER A 172 -24.75 10.20 -25.73
N LYS A 173 -23.91 10.52 -24.74
CA LYS A 173 -22.45 10.53 -24.93
C LYS A 173 -21.88 9.14 -25.27
N ILE A 174 -22.43 8.05 -24.75
CA ILE A 174 -22.04 6.67 -25.10
C ILE A 174 -22.40 6.36 -26.55
N VAL A 175 -23.62 6.69 -26.96
CA VAL A 175 -24.13 6.45 -28.32
C VAL A 175 -23.32 7.20 -29.36
N HIS A 176 -22.97 8.46 -29.08
CA HIS A 176 -22.15 9.28 -29.98
C HIS A 176 -20.64 9.02 -29.85
N GLY A 177 -20.22 8.03 -29.05
CA GLY A 177 -18.81 7.70 -28.87
C GLY A 177 -18.00 8.82 -28.21
N LEU A 178 -18.62 9.77 -27.51
CA LEU A 178 -17.90 10.86 -26.83
C LEU A 178 -17.18 10.34 -25.57
N ILE A 179 -17.76 9.32 -24.94
CA ILE A 179 -17.19 8.53 -23.83
C ILE A 179 -17.24 7.04 -24.19
N TRP A 180 -16.37 6.22 -23.58
CA TRP A 180 -16.16 4.82 -23.98
C TRP A 180 -15.76 4.66 -25.46
N ARG A 181 -14.88 5.54 -25.96
CA ARG A 181 -14.43 5.61 -27.36
C ARG A 181 -13.79 4.31 -27.84
N GLU A 182 -13.08 3.66 -26.93
CA GLU A 182 -12.34 2.42 -27.13
C GLU A 182 -13.24 1.18 -27.31
N VAL A 183 -14.47 1.21 -26.81
CA VAL A 183 -15.40 0.08 -26.91
C VAL A 183 -16.13 0.17 -28.23
N GLN A 184 -15.97 -0.78 -29.15
CA GLN A 184 -16.74 -0.84 -30.41
C GLN A 184 -18.08 -1.58 -30.23
N PRO A 185 -19.12 -1.33 -31.05
CA PRO A 185 -20.45 -1.94 -30.94
C PRO A 185 -20.49 -3.48 -30.93
#